data_AF-A0A352IW75-F1
#
_entry.id   AF-A0A352IW75-F1
#
_cell.length_a   1.000
_cell.length_b   1.000
_cell.length_c   1.000
_cell.angle_alpha   90.00
_cell.angle_beta   90.00
_cell.angle_gamma   90.00
#
_symmetry.space_group_name_H-M   'P 1'
#
loop_
_entity.id
_entity.type
_entity.pdbx_description
1 polymer ?
#
loop_
_entity_poly.entity_id
_entity_poly.type
_entity_poly.pdbx_seq_one_letter_code
_entity_poly.pdbx_strand_id
1 'polypeptide(L)'
;MMAVLKRWFLVAALIGMAGCTGLPEGIEPVSGFESDRYLGTWYEIARLDHSFERGLTNVRAEYSRNDDGSIEVINRGYNVEKGKWEEADGRA
;
A
#
# COMPACT_ATOMS: atom_id res chain seq x y z
N MET A 1 -13.99 3.43 41.39
CA MET A 1 -12.85 4.32 41.08
C MET A 1 -11.92 3.73 40.02
N MET A 2 -11.25 2.60 40.30
CA MET A 2 -10.23 1.99 39.40
C MET A 2 -10.76 1.57 38.01
N ALA A 3 -11.98 1.03 37.93
CA ALA A 3 -12.58 0.61 36.66
C ALA A 3 -12.94 1.79 35.74
N VAL A 4 -13.28 2.94 36.32
CA VAL A 4 -13.58 4.17 35.56
C VAL A 4 -12.29 4.74 34.98
N LEU A 5 -11.22 4.81 35.79
CA LEU A 5 -9.90 5.27 35.35
C LEU A 5 -9.33 4.40 34.21
N LYS A 6 -9.52 3.08 34.28
CA LYS A 6 -9.11 2.13 33.23
C LYS A 6 -9.88 2.34 31.91
N ARG A 7 -11.16 2.68 31.97
CA ARG A 7 -11.97 3.02 30.79
C ARG A 7 -11.47 4.29 30.11
N TRP A 8 -11.15 5.33 30.89
CA TRP A 8 -10.58 6.56 30.36
C TRP A 8 -9.20 6.37 29.74
N PHE A 9 -8.36 5.52 30.34
CA PHE A 9 -7.06 5.16 29.75
C PHE A 9 -7.21 4.44 28.40
N LEU A 10 -8.15 3.49 28.29
CA LEU A 10 -8.44 2.80 27.03
C LEU A 10 -8.96 3.75 25.94
N VAL A 11 -9.84 4.68 26.28
CA VAL A 11 -10.33 5.69 25.33
C VAL A 11 -9.20 6.62 24.88
N ALA A 12 -8.36 7.09 25.80
CA ALA A 12 -7.20 7.91 25.46
C ALA A 12 -6.19 7.17 24.57
N ALA A 13 -5.93 5.88 24.84
CA ALA A 13 -5.07 5.05 24.00
C ALA A 13 -5.66 4.84 22.60
N LEU A 14 -6.98 4.65 22.47
CA LEU A 14 -7.65 4.54 21.17
C LEU A 14 -7.58 5.84 20.36
N ILE A 15 -7.75 7.00 21.00
CA ILE A 15 -7.62 8.31 20.35
C ILE A 15 -6.16 8.54 19.91
N GLY A 16 -5.19 8.11 20.71
CA GLY A 16 -3.75 8.22 20.40
C GLY A 16 -3.29 7.35 19.22
N MET A 17 -4.12 6.43 18.71
CA MET A 17 -3.82 5.62 17.52
C MET A 17 -4.36 6.21 16.22
N ALA A 18 -4.95 7.41 16.24
CA ALA A 18 -5.35 8.11 15.01
C ALA A 18 -4.09 8.58 14.24
N GLY A 19 -3.72 7.86 13.18
CA GLY A 19 -2.62 8.22 12.29
C GLY A 19 -3.01 9.30 11.27
N CYS A 20 -2.03 10.07 10.79
CA CYS A 20 -2.22 11.01 9.69
C CYS A 20 -2.35 10.25 8.35
N THR A 21 -3.49 10.35 7.68
CA THR A 21 -3.75 9.76 6.36
C THR A 21 -3.86 10.80 5.24
N GLY A 22 -3.45 12.05 5.51
CA GLY A 22 -3.53 13.15 4.56
C GLY A 22 -2.44 13.12 3.49
N LEU A 23 -2.72 13.76 2.35
CA LEU A 23 -1.72 14.03 1.32
C LEU A 23 -0.63 14.96 1.88
N PRO A 24 0.66 14.69 1.63
CA PRO A 24 1.73 15.60 1.96
C PRO A 24 1.54 16.98 1.30
N GLU A 25 2.04 18.02 1.93
CA GLU A 25 1.98 19.38 1.39
C GLU A 25 2.74 19.47 0.05
N GLY A 26 2.15 20.16 -0.93
CA GLY A 26 2.75 20.36 -2.26
C GLY A 26 2.54 19.21 -3.25
N ILE A 27 1.73 18.20 -2.93
CA ILE A 27 1.39 17.10 -3.84
C ILE A 27 -0.01 17.31 -4.45
N GLU A 28 -0.09 17.31 -5.78
CA GLU A 28 -1.35 17.39 -6.53
C GLU A 28 -1.61 16.07 -7.29
N PRO A 29 -2.65 15.30 -6.94
CA PRO A 29 -3.04 14.11 -7.68
C PRO A 29 -3.54 14.41 -9.10
N VAL A 30 -3.41 13.43 -10.00
CA VAL A 30 -3.96 13.54 -11.36
C VAL A 30 -5.49 13.66 -11.31
N SER A 31 -6.03 14.71 -11.92
CA SER A 31 -7.47 14.92 -12.09
C SER A 31 -8.00 14.24 -13.36
N GLY A 32 -9.28 13.85 -13.36
CA GLY A 32 -9.89 13.15 -14.51
C GLY A 32 -9.30 11.76 -14.79
N PHE A 33 -8.78 11.08 -13.75
CA PHE A 33 -8.11 9.80 -13.89
C PHE A 33 -9.05 8.70 -14.45
N GLU A 34 -8.69 8.17 -15.61
CA GLU A 34 -9.41 7.07 -16.28
C GLU A 34 -8.85 5.72 -15.83
N SER A 35 -9.36 5.17 -14.73
CA SER A 35 -8.84 3.94 -14.11
C SER A 35 -8.74 2.73 -15.07
N ASP A 36 -9.67 2.57 -16.00
CA ASP A 36 -9.63 1.45 -16.96
C ASP A 36 -8.40 1.50 -17.88
N ARG A 37 -7.88 2.70 -18.18
CA ARG A 37 -6.67 2.87 -19.00
C ARG A 37 -5.39 2.62 -18.22
N TYR A 38 -5.47 2.57 -16.89
CA TYR A 38 -4.35 2.32 -16.00
C TYR A 38 -4.14 0.83 -15.70
N LEU A 39 -5.16 0.00 -15.96
CA LEU A 39 -5.09 -1.45 -15.78
C LEU A 39 -3.97 -2.09 -16.62
N GLY A 40 -3.58 -3.30 -16.20
CA GLY A 40 -2.50 -4.06 -16.83
C GLY A 40 -1.19 -3.95 -16.07
N THR A 41 -0.09 -4.25 -16.76
CA THR A 41 1.24 -4.39 -16.13
C THR A 41 2.07 -3.13 -16.24
N TRP A 42 2.61 -2.69 -15.10
CA TRP A 42 3.60 -1.63 -14.98
C TRP A 42 4.92 -2.20 -14.50
N TYR A 43 6.01 -1.78 -15.13
CA TYR A 43 7.37 -2.14 -14.73
C TYR A 43 7.95 -1.04 -13.85
N GLU A 44 8.51 -1.42 -12.72
CA GLU A 44 9.16 -0.48 -11.83
C GLU A 44 10.53 -0.09 -12.40
N ILE A 45 10.68 1.20 -12.72
CA ILE A 45 11.93 1.74 -13.26
C ILE A 45 12.85 2.25 -12.14
N ALA A 46 12.28 2.82 -11.09
CA ALA A 46 12.99 3.31 -9.92
C ALA A 46 12.06 3.38 -8.71
N ARG A 47 12.63 3.27 -7.50
CA ARG A 47 11.93 3.40 -6.22
C ARG A 47 12.82 4.04 -5.16
N LEU A 48 12.19 4.54 -4.09
CA LEU A 48 12.89 4.81 -2.84
C LEU A 48 13.06 3.48 -2.09
N ASP A 49 14.24 3.26 -1.50
CA ASP A 49 14.53 1.99 -0.85
C ASP A 49 13.72 1.82 0.45
N HIS A 50 12.93 0.75 0.48
CA HIS A 50 12.18 0.31 1.65
C HIS A 50 12.36 -1.19 1.86
N SER A 51 12.21 -1.65 3.11
CA SER A 51 12.57 -3.02 3.52
C SER A 51 11.79 -4.12 2.81
N PHE A 52 10.57 -3.86 2.36
CA PHE A 52 9.69 -4.87 1.76
C PHE A 52 10.05 -5.20 0.29
N GLU A 53 10.76 -4.31 -0.39
CA GLU A 53 11.21 -4.50 -1.79
C GLU A 53 12.72 -4.69 -1.92
N ARG A 54 13.46 -4.63 -0.81
CA ARG A 54 14.91 -4.71 -0.82
C ARG A 54 15.37 -6.07 -1.36
N GLY A 55 16.29 -6.03 -2.33
CA GLY A 55 16.83 -7.23 -2.99
C GLY A 55 15.95 -7.82 -4.09
N LEU A 56 14.78 -7.22 -4.37
CA LEU A 56 13.93 -7.62 -5.50
C LEU A 56 14.37 -6.95 -6.81
N THR A 57 14.34 -7.73 -7.88
CA THR A 57 14.63 -7.31 -9.27
C THR A 57 13.47 -7.67 -10.19
N ASN A 58 13.43 -7.10 -11.41
CA ASN A 58 12.34 -7.33 -12.36
C ASN A 58 10.95 -7.09 -11.75
N VAL A 59 10.84 -6.04 -10.93
CA VAL A 59 9.62 -5.73 -10.19
C VAL A 59 8.56 -5.19 -11.14
N ARG A 60 7.34 -5.69 -10.99
CA ARG A 60 6.17 -5.23 -11.72
C ARG A 60 4.95 -5.18 -10.81
N ALA A 61 4.03 -4.28 -11.12
CA ALA A 61 2.69 -4.21 -10.57
C ALA A 61 1.68 -4.56 -11.66
N GLU A 62 0.74 -5.42 -11.35
CA GLU A 62 -0.41 -5.72 -12.22
C GLU A 62 -1.69 -5.24 -11.57
N TYR A 63 -2.44 -4.43 -12.32
CA TYR A 63 -3.69 -3.84 -11.87
C TYR A 63 -4.87 -4.45 -12.64
N SER A 64 -5.82 -5.03 -11.90
CA SER A 64 -7.04 -5.62 -12.44
C SER A 64 -8.27 -5.05 -11.73
N ARG A 65 -9.46 -5.17 -12.33
CA ARG A 65 -10.71 -4.68 -11.74
C ARG A 65 -11.46 -5.83 -11.08
N ASN A 66 -11.85 -5.65 -9.83
CA ASN A 66 -12.74 -6.55 -9.10
C ASN A 66 -14.21 -6.28 -9.44
N ASP A 67 -15.08 -7.26 -9.19
CA ASP A 67 -16.53 -7.17 -9.41
C ASP A 67 -17.19 -6.03 -8.62
N ASP A 68 -16.64 -5.69 -7.45
CA ASP A 68 -17.14 -4.60 -6.61
C ASP A 68 -16.59 -3.21 -6.99
N GLY A 69 -15.84 -3.13 -8.10
CA GLY A 69 -15.26 -1.91 -8.64
C GLY A 69 -13.93 -1.50 -8.04
N SER A 70 -13.44 -2.18 -6.99
CA SER A 70 -12.07 -1.97 -6.47
C SER A 70 -11.00 -2.45 -7.45
N ILE A 71 -9.76 -2.01 -7.25
CA ILE A 71 -8.61 -2.44 -8.05
C ILE A 71 -7.81 -3.47 -7.25
N GLU A 72 -7.65 -4.67 -7.81
CA GLU A 72 -6.66 -5.65 -7.31
C GLU A 72 -5.27 -5.23 -7.81
N VAL A 73 -4.29 -5.37 -6.91
CA VAL A 73 -2.91 -4.98 -7.17
C VAL A 73 -2.00 -6.16 -6.83
N ILE A 74 -1.32 -6.71 -7.82
CA ILE A 74 -0.33 -7.78 -7.61
C ILE A 74 1.07 -7.21 -7.86
N ASN A 75 1.84 -7.03 -6.79
CA ASN A 75 3.24 -6.64 -6.88
C ASN A 75 4.13 -7.87 -6.85
N ARG A 76 5.00 -8.04 -7.85
CA ARG A 76 5.84 -9.23 -7.98
C ARG A 76 7.27 -8.86 -8.34
N GLY A 77 8.24 -9.47 -7.66
CA GLY A 77 9.67 -9.27 -7.88
C GLY A 77 10.48 -10.54 -7.70
N TYR A 78 11.62 -10.64 -8.39
CA TYR A 78 12.53 -11.77 -8.26
C TYR A 78 13.59 -11.48 -7.20
N ASN A 79 13.60 -12.29 -6.13
CA ASN A 79 14.59 -12.25 -5.08
C ASN A 79 15.84 -13.03 -5.53
N VAL A 80 16.91 -12.31 -5.84
CA VAL A 80 18.14 -12.89 -6.39
C VAL A 80 18.83 -13.82 -5.38
N GLU A 81 18.83 -13.46 -4.10
CA GLU A 81 19.48 -14.24 -3.04
C GLU A 81 18.78 -15.57 -2.78
N LYS A 82 17.43 -15.56 -2.79
CA LYS A 82 16.62 -16.76 -2.57
C LYS A 82 16.33 -17.55 -3.85
N GLY A 83 16.67 -16.99 -5.01
CA GLY A 83 16.45 -17.61 -6.32
C GLY A 83 14.98 -17.87 -6.63
N LYS A 84 14.07 -17.01 -6.16
CA LYS A 84 12.62 -17.20 -6.32
C LYS A 84 11.87 -15.89 -6.51
N TRP A 85 10.68 -16.00 -7.07
CA TRP A 85 9.74 -14.90 -7.10
C TRP A 85 9.06 -14.72 -5.76
N GLU A 86 8.87 -13.46 -5.39
CA GLU A 86 8.09 -13.01 -4.23
C GLU A 86 6.98 -12.09 -4.72
N GLU A 87 5.82 -12.17 -4.07
CA GLU A 87 4.59 -11.51 -4.50
C GLU A 87 3.83 -10.96 -3.28
N ALA A 88 3.13 -9.86 -3.49
CA ALA A 88 2.24 -9.26 -2.53
C ALA A 88 0.93 -8.83 -3.20
N ASP A 89 -0.17 -9.34 -2.67
CA ASP A 89 -1.54 -9.04 -3.07
C ASP A 89 -2.08 -7.83 -2.30
N GLY A 90 -2.70 -6.91 -3.03
CA GLY A 90 -3.27 -5.67 -2.50
C GLY A 90 -4.63 -5.36 -3.11
N ARG A 91 -5.33 -4.43 -2.46
CA ARG A 91 -6.62 -3.91 -2.91
C ARG A 91 -6.66 -2.40 -2.68
N ALA A 92 -7.14 -1.67 -3.68
CA ALA A 92 -7.32 -0.21 -3.66
C ALA A 92 -8.78 0.18 -3.95
#